data_AF-A0AAN6WV85-F1
#
_entry.id   AF-A0AAN6WV85-F1
#
_cell.length_a   1.000
_cell.length_b   1.000
_cell.length_c   1.000
_cell.angle_alpha   90.00
_cell.angle_beta   90.00
_cell.angle_gamma   90.00
#
_symmetry.space_group_name_H-M   'P 1'
#
loop_
_entity.id
_entity.type
_entity.pdbx_description
1 polymer ?
#
loop_
_entity_poly.entity_id
_entity_poly.type
_entity_poly.pdbx_seq_one_letter_code
_entity_poly.pdbx_strand_id
1 'polypeptide(L)'
;MDLPELSNQPTRYPPSCASLSIPLLHFLHKTLPAPPSLILSIGSGPGLLEALFLQHFPSRSSSFFGVEVSVPEGKPPVNRFLPEQNALTVNGTWAVLSEEDTEELNDAEPAKGLLFVYPRQPGLIKEYLHKAATEVEVVVWIGPRCDEGVFKGVLEAWGDRDHEGGGQGGQMAVEEGEMVAVYRRKGRQGDMNLGS
;
A
#
# COMPACT_ATOMS: atom_id res chain seq x y z
N MET A 1 0.27 4.75 22.36
CA MET A 1 0.38 6.14 21.86
C MET A 1 -0.95 6.46 21.23
N ASP A 2 -1.51 7.62 21.53
CA ASP A 2 -2.78 8.02 20.95
C ASP A 2 -2.59 8.40 19.49
N LEU A 3 -3.52 7.97 18.64
CA LEU A 3 -3.53 8.32 17.22
C LEU A 3 -4.04 9.76 17.07
N PRO A 4 -3.44 10.58 16.17
CA PRO A 4 -3.89 11.94 15.96
C PRO A 4 -5.29 11.96 15.34
N GLU A 5 -6.09 12.95 15.69
CA GLU A 5 -7.34 13.22 14.99
C GLU A 5 -7.04 13.80 13.60
N LEU A 6 -7.57 13.15 12.57
CA LEU A 6 -7.45 13.64 11.19
C LEU A 6 -8.55 14.64 10.87
N SER A 7 -8.25 15.55 9.94
CA SER A 7 -9.23 16.46 9.35
C SER A 7 -9.38 16.18 7.84
N ASN A 8 -10.23 16.96 7.18
CA ASN A 8 -10.31 16.95 5.71
C ASN A 8 -9.15 17.67 5.02
N GLN A 9 -8.31 18.38 5.77
CA GLN A 9 -7.11 19.03 5.24
C GLN A 9 -5.91 18.10 5.36
N PRO A 10 -5.20 17.79 4.26
CA PRO A 10 -3.93 17.08 4.29
C PRO A 10 -2.95 17.76 5.24
N THR A 11 -2.39 16.98 6.16
CA THR A 11 -1.46 17.47 7.18
C THR A 11 -0.28 16.50 7.30
N ARG A 12 0.94 17.03 7.37
CA ARG A 12 2.13 16.23 7.69
C ARG A 12 2.21 15.91 9.17
N TYR A 13 2.44 14.64 9.46
CA TYR A 13 2.74 14.16 10.80
C TYR A 13 4.17 13.61 10.82
N PRO A 14 5.02 13.98 11.80
CA PRO A 14 6.41 13.53 11.82
C PRO A 14 6.63 12.01 11.68
N PRO A 15 5.74 11.13 12.19
CA PRO A 15 5.89 9.68 12.01
C PRO A 15 5.42 9.12 10.66
N SER A 16 4.89 9.93 9.74
CA SER A 16 4.41 9.51 8.41
C SER A 16 5.16 10.25 7.31
N CYS A 17 5.56 9.53 6.26
CA CYS A 17 6.17 10.14 5.08
C CYS A 17 5.16 10.89 4.21
N ALA A 18 3.93 10.37 4.12
CA ALA A 18 2.82 11.01 3.43
C ALA A 18 2.06 11.98 4.35
N SER A 19 1.52 13.06 3.80
CA SER A 19 0.46 13.79 4.49
C SER A 19 -0.78 12.91 4.65
N LEU A 20 -1.51 13.12 5.74
CA LEU A 20 -2.65 12.31 6.13
C LEU A 20 -3.90 13.18 6.19
N SER A 21 -5.02 12.60 5.77
CA SER A 21 -6.33 13.26 5.77
C SER A 21 -7.46 12.22 5.78
N ILE A 22 -8.65 12.61 6.21
CA ILE A 22 -9.86 11.78 6.09
C ILE A 22 -10.13 11.40 4.61
N PRO A 23 -10.07 12.33 3.63
CA PRO A 23 -10.20 11.99 2.21
C PRO A 23 -9.23 10.91 1.74
N LEU A 24 -7.96 10.92 2.20
CA LEU A 24 -7.01 9.86 1.87
C LEU A 24 -7.49 8.48 2.36
N LEU A 25 -7.93 8.38 3.62
CA LEU A 25 -8.41 7.11 4.17
C LEU A 25 -9.62 6.58 3.38
N HIS A 26 -10.59 7.45 3.09
CA HIS A 26 -11.75 7.07 2.27
C HIS A 26 -11.36 6.67 0.84
N PHE A 27 -10.40 7.37 0.23
CA PHE A 27 -9.89 7.03 -1.09
C PHE A 27 -9.27 5.64 -1.10
N LEU A 28 -8.40 5.34 -0.13
CA LEU A 28 -7.80 4.01 0.03
C LEU A 28 -8.87 2.94 0.24
N HIS A 29 -9.86 3.20 1.10
CA HIS A 29 -10.94 2.26 1.37
C HIS A 29 -11.80 1.96 0.14
N LYS A 30 -12.06 2.95 -0.71
CA LYS A 30 -12.82 2.75 -1.96
C LYS A 30 -11.99 2.05 -3.04
N THR A 31 -10.70 2.29 -3.06
CA THR A 31 -9.81 1.86 -4.14
C THR A 31 -9.33 0.43 -3.94
N LEU A 32 -8.93 0.10 -2.72
CA LEU A 32 -8.33 -1.19 -2.37
C LEU A 32 -9.39 -2.31 -2.34
N PRO A 33 -9.05 -3.53 -2.80
CA PRO A 33 -9.95 -4.68 -2.79
C PRO A 33 -10.59 -4.90 -1.43
N ALA A 34 -11.89 -5.22 -1.36
CA ALA A 34 -12.56 -5.47 -0.08
C ALA A 34 -12.10 -6.81 0.56
N PRO A 35 -12.23 -6.98 1.89
CA PRO A 35 -12.05 -8.28 2.52
C PRO A 35 -12.92 -9.36 1.83
N PRO A 36 -12.45 -10.62 1.69
CA PRO A 36 -11.28 -11.20 2.34
C PRO A 36 -9.94 -10.94 1.61
N SER A 37 -9.95 -10.15 0.53
CA SER A 37 -8.75 -9.91 -0.28
C SER A 37 -7.63 -9.26 0.53
N LEU A 38 -6.45 -9.90 0.55
CA LEU A 38 -5.29 -9.39 1.27
C LEU A 38 -4.71 -8.12 0.63
N ILE A 39 -4.31 -7.17 1.48
CA ILE A 39 -3.67 -5.91 1.13
C ILE A 39 -2.39 -5.75 1.94
N LEU A 40 -1.30 -5.42 1.25
CA LEU A 40 0.00 -5.13 1.86
C LEU A 40 0.35 -3.64 1.71
N SER A 41 0.57 -2.94 2.83
CA SER A 41 1.14 -1.59 2.87
C SER A 41 2.65 -1.68 3.06
N ILE A 42 3.39 -1.42 1.99
CA ILE A 42 4.83 -1.68 1.90
C ILE A 42 5.61 -0.42 2.28
N GLY A 43 6.53 -0.58 3.24
CA GLY A 43 7.25 0.53 3.85
C GLY A 43 6.39 1.27 4.87
N SER A 44 5.66 0.53 5.71
CA SER A 44 4.72 1.11 6.69
C SER A 44 5.40 1.98 7.76
N GLY A 45 6.73 1.88 7.91
CA GLY A 45 7.50 2.66 8.86
C GLY A 45 6.96 2.51 10.29
N PRO A 46 6.71 3.62 11.01
CA PRO A 46 6.09 3.57 12.33
C PRO A 46 4.65 3.04 12.36
N GLY A 47 3.99 2.84 11.21
CA GLY A 47 2.65 2.27 11.11
C GLY A 47 1.51 3.27 11.30
N LEU A 48 1.78 4.58 11.20
CA LEU A 48 0.79 5.62 11.53
C LEU A 48 -0.39 5.65 10.55
N LEU A 49 -0.11 5.59 9.23
CA LEU A 49 -1.16 5.59 8.20
C LEU A 49 -2.05 4.34 8.37
N GLU A 50 -1.42 3.19 8.54
CA GLU A 50 -2.09 1.90 8.66
C GLU A 50 -2.96 1.84 9.91
N ALA A 51 -2.44 2.32 11.05
CA ALA A 51 -3.20 2.36 12.30
C ALA A 51 -4.43 3.28 12.20
N LEU A 52 -4.28 4.47 11.60
CA LEU A 52 -5.40 5.38 11.34
C LEU A 52 -6.42 4.78 10.37
N PHE A 53 -5.96 4.09 9.33
CA PHE A 53 -6.82 3.39 8.38
C PHE A 53 -7.65 2.30 9.07
N LEU A 54 -7.03 1.49 9.93
CA LEU A 54 -7.74 0.44 10.69
C LEU A 54 -8.66 1.02 11.78
N GLN A 55 -8.28 2.12 12.43
CA GLN A 55 -9.18 2.81 13.36
C GLN A 55 -10.44 3.32 12.65
N HIS A 56 -10.29 3.88 11.45
CA HIS A 56 -11.41 4.44 10.68
C HIS A 56 -12.24 3.37 9.97
N PHE A 57 -11.63 2.25 9.59
CA PHE A 57 -12.29 1.11 8.94
C PHE A 57 -11.95 -0.23 9.64
N PRO A 58 -12.51 -0.52 10.83
CA PRO A 58 -12.17 -1.73 11.60
C PRO A 58 -12.41 -3.05 10.86
N SER A 59 -13.35 -3.08 9.90
CA SER A 59 -13.62 -4.24 9.04
C SER A 59 -12.44 -4.64 8.15
N ARG A 60 -11.42 -3.79 8.03
CA ARG A 60 -10.20 -4.06 7.26
C ARG A 60 -9.16 -4.86 8.05
N SER A 61 -9.30 -4.98 9.37
CA SER A 61 -8.29 -5.58 10.27
C SER A 61 -7.89 -7.01 9.93
N SER A 62 -8.73 -7.80 9.27
CA SER A 62 -8.39 -9.18 8.86
C SER A 62 -7.66 -9.29 7.53
N SER A 63 -7.49 -8.19 6.79
CA SER A 63 -7.06 -8.21 5.38
C SER A 63 -6.05 -7.12 5.02
N PHE A 64 -5.61 -6.31 5.98
CA PHE A 64 -4.74 -5.18 5.74
C PHE A 64 -3.54 -5.22 6.69
N PHE A 65 -2.35 -5.35 6.12
CA PHE A 65 -1.11 -5.55 6.86
C PHE A 65 -0.04 -4.55 6.42
N GLY A 66 0.68 -3.98 7.39
CA GLY A 66 1.86 -3.16 7.13
C GLY A 66 3.11 -4.03 7.07
N VAL A 67 3.99 -3.76 6.11
CA VAL A 67 5.25 -4.48 5.92
C VAL A 67 6.40 -3.50 6.10
N GLU A 68 7.27 -3.77 7.08
CA GLU A 68 8.45 -2.95 7.38
C GLU A 68 9.72 -3.80 7.49
N VAL A 69 10.89 -3.20 7.35
CA VAL A 69 12.16 -3.91 7.50
C VAL A 69 12.38 -4.28 8.96
N SER A 70 12.74 -5.54 9.22
CA SER A 70 13.13 -5.99 10.55
C SER A 70 14.35 -5.20 11.05
N VAL A 71 14.31 -4.81 12.33
CA VAL A 71 15.45 -4.14 12.97
C VAL A 71 16.42 -5.19 13.52
N PRO A 72 17.73 -4.91 13.55
CA PRO A 72 18.69 -5.78 14.22
C PRO A 72 18.30 -6.07 15.66
N GLU A 73 18.65 -7.26 16.14
CA GLU A 73 18.39 -7.70 17.51
C GLU A 73 18.85 -6.66 18.54
N GLY A 74 18.01 -6.42 19.56
CA GLY A 74 18.28 -5.45 20.62
C GLY A 74 17.93 -4.00 20.29
N LYS A 75 17.40 -3.71 19.09
CA LYS A 75 16.82 -2.39 18.77
C LYS A 75 15.30 -2.41 18.91
N PRO A 76 14.68 -1.29 19.31
CA PRO A 76 13.23 -1.19 19.33
C PRO A 76 12.66 -1.31 17.91
N PRO A 77 11.48 -1.93 17.74
CA PRO A 77 10.82 -2.02 16.43
C PRO A 77 10.55 -0.63 15.87
N VAL A 78 10.55 -0.52 14.53
CA VAL A 78 10.18 0.73 13.85
C VAL A 78 8.71 1.03 14.09
N ASN A 79 7.85 0.01 14.01
CA ASN A 79 6.42 0.11 14.26
C ASN A 79 6.14 0.62 15.68
N ARG A 80 5.23 1.59 15.78
CA ARG A 80 4.81 2.27 17.01
C ARG A 80 3.30 2.36 17.16
N PHE A 81 2.56 2.27 16.05
CA PHE A 81 1.14 2.60 15.98
C PHE A 81 0.28 1.44 15.50
N LEU A 82 0.76 0.65 14.53
CA LEU A 82 0.00 -0.46 13.95
C LEU A 82 -0.07 -1.62 14.96
N PRO A 83 -1.24 -2.22 15.22
CA PRO A 83 -1.34 -3.41 16.04
C PRO A 83 -0.40 -4.53 15.56
N GLU A 84 0.21 -5.25 16.50
CA GLU A 84 1.23 -6.26 16.21
C GLU A 84 0.72 -7.35 15.25
N GLN A 85 -0.54 -7.77 15.39
CA GLN A 85 -1.15 -8.75 14.50
C GLN A 85 -1.35 -8.27 13.06
N ASN A 86 -1.18 -6.97 12.79
CA ASN A 86 -1.25 -6.38 11.46
C ASN A 86 0.13 -5.92 10.96
N ALA A 87 1.19 -6.10 11.74
CA ALA A 87 2.54 -5.66 11.42
C ALA A 87 3.43 -6.84 11.04
N LEU A 88 3.88 -6.85 9.79
CA LEU A 88 4.78 -7.85 9.22
C LEU A 88 6.16 -7.25 9.06
N THR A 89 7.18 -8.12 9.08
CA THR A 89 8.56 -7.70 8.87
C THR A 89 9.27 -8.51 7.79
N VAL A 90 10.16 -7.84 7.06
CA VAL A 90 11.01 -8.47 6.03
C VAL A 90 12.50 -8.25 6.35
N ASN A 91 13.33 -9.22 6.00
CA ASN A 91 14.77 -9.19 6.26
C ASN A 91 15.52 -8.38 5.20
N GLY A 92 15.40 -7.05 5.32
CA GLY A 92 16.13 -6.08 4.51
C GLY A 92 15.23 -5.25 3.59
N THR A 93 15.76 -4.12 3.13
CA THR A 93 15.03 -3.11 2.32
C THR A 93 14.51 -3.63 0.97
N TRP A 94 15.06 -4.74 0.51
CA TRP A 94 14.76 -5.36 -0.78
C TRP A 94 14.04 -6.70 -0.64
N ALA A 95 13.89 -7.16 0.59
CA ALA A 95 13.15 -8.37 0.85
C ALA A 95 11.66 -8.09 0.62
N VAL A 96 10.99 -9.10 0.10
CA VAL A 96 9.56 -9.10 -0.20
C VAL A 96 9.00 -10.34 0.46
N LEU A 97 7.76 -10.25 0.94
CA LEU A 97 7.05 -11.43 1.47
C LEU A 97 6.91 -12.47 0.36
N SER A 98 7.19 -13.72 0.70
CA SER A 98 6.91 -14.88 -0.14
C SER A 98 5.43 -15.26 -0.03
N GLU A 99 4.97 -16.15 -0.92
CA GLU A 99 3.63 -16.72 -0.82
C GLU A 99 3.45 -17.45 0.52
N GLU A 100 4.46 -18.21 0.95
CA GLU A 100 4.50 -18.90 2.25
C GLU A 100 4.30 -17.93 3.43
N ASP A 101 4.98 -16.76 3.42
CA ASP A 101 4.82 -15.73 4.45
C ASP A 101 3.38 -15.16 4.51
N THR A 102 2.64 -15.23 3.40
CA THR A 102 1.28 -14.71 3.30
C THR A 102 0.20 -15.77 3.55
N GLU A 103 0.47 -17.05 3.26
CA GLU A 103 -0.45 -18.17 3.54
C GLU A 103 -0.69 -18.34 5.06
N GLU A 104 0.32 -18.04 5.88
CA GLU A 104 0.20 -18.08 7.34
C GLU A 104 -0.71 -16.98 7.92
N LEU A 105 -1.08 -15.97 7.12
CA LEU A 105 -1.95 -14.88 7.54
C LEU A 105 -3.43 -15.28 7.47
N ASN A 106 -3.87 -16.17 8.38
CA ASN A 106 -5.29 -16.52 8.58
C ASN A 106 -6.05 -17.07 7.36
N ASP A 107 -5.51 -18.08 6.66
CA ASP A 107 -6.11 -18.64 5.44
C ASP A 107 -6.38 -17.55 4.37
N ALA A 108 -5.61 -16.46 4.39
CA ALA A 108 -5.84 -15.33 3.49
C ALA A 108 -5.52 -15.71 2.06
N GLU A 109 -6.41 -15.26 1.17
CA GLU A 109 -6.15 -15.20 -0.26
C GLU A 109 -4.85 -14.42 -0.53
N PRO A 110 -4.12 -14.74 -1.61
CA PRO A 110 -2.94 -14.00 -2.01
C PRO A 110 -3.23 -12.50 -2.13
N ALA A 111 -2.20 -11.68 -1.92
CA ALA A 111 -2.33 -10.23 -1.92
C ALA A 111 -2.92 -9.73 -3.26
N LYS A 112 -4.11 -9.12 -3.20
CA LYS A 112 -4.77 -8.51 -4.35
C LYS A 112 -4.53 -7.00 -4.45
N GLY A 113 -4.12 -6.38 -3.34
CA GLY A 113 -3.82 -4.96 -3.27
C GLY A 113 -2.42 -4.70 -2.71
N LEU A 114 -1.65 -3.86 -3.40
CA LEU A 114 -0.39 -3.33 -2.87
C LEU A 114 -0.50 -1.82 -2.70
N LEU A 115 -0.11 -1.33 -1.53
CA LEU A 115 0.02 0.09 -1.23
C LEU A 115 1.50 0.41 -1.02
N PHE A 116 2.08 1.24 -1.88
CA PHE A 116 3.44 1.75 -1.72
C PHE A 116 3.39 3.19 -1.23
N VAL A 117 3.96 3.44 -0.05
CA VAL A 117 4.05 4.78 0.54
C VAL A 117 5.50 5.22 0.52
N TYR A 118 5.80 6.26 -0.26
CA TYR A 118 7.15 6.81 -0.42
C TYR A 118 8.23 5.73 -0.68
N PRO A 119 8.01 4.80 -1.63
CA PRO A 119 9.01 3.78 -1.92
C PRO A 119 10.30 4.44 -2.38
N ARG A 120 11.46 3.91 -1.93
CA ARG A 120 12.76 4.55 -2.22
C ARG A 120 13.21 4.39 -3.66
N GLN A 121 12.77 3.35 -4.36
CA GLN A 121 13.21 3.05 -5.72
C GLN A 121 12.28 2.08 -6.48
N PRO A 122 12.20 2.18 -7.81
CA PRO A 122 11.32 1.36 -8.64
C PRO A 122 11.58 -0.14 -8.55
N GLY A 123 12.82 -0.54 -8.26
CA GLY A 123 13.21 -1.95 -8.14
C GLY A 123 12.38 -2.70 -7.09
N LEU A 124 12.04 -2.06 -5.97
CA LEU A 124 11.20 -2.66 -4.94
C LEU A 124 9.80 -2.98 -5.46
N ILE A 125 9.20 -2.04 -6.20
CA ILE A 125 7.88 -2.24 -6.84
C ILE A 125 7.98 -3.41 -7.82
N LYS A 126 9.03 -3.46 -8.64
CA LYS A 126 9.25 -4.53 -9.61
C LYS A 126 9.31 -5.90 -8.94
N GLU A 127 10.03 -6.03 -7.82
CA GLU A 127 10.15 -7.31 -7.09
C GLU A 127 8.81 -7.76 -6.50
N TYR A 128 8.06 -6.86 -5.86
CA TYR A 128 6.72 -7.18 -5.37
C TYR A 128 5.77 -7.57 -6.50
N LEU A 129 5.78 -6.82 -7.61
CA LEU A 129 4.97 -7.13 -8.77
C LEU A 129 5.41 -8.38 -9.53
N HIS A 130 6.63 -8.87 -9.33
CA HIS A 130 7.11 -10.12 -9.90
C HIS A 130 6.71 -11.32 -9.02
N LYS A 131 6.80 -11.17 -7.70
CA LYS A 131 6.46 -12.26 -6.76
C LYS A 131 4.97 -12.39 -6.45
N ALA A 132 4.25 -11.28 -6.31
CA ALA A 132 2.81 -11.26 -6.08
C ALA A 132 2.00 -11.14 -7.40
N ALA A 133 2.67 -11.18 -8.56
CA ALA A 133 2.15 -10.79 -9.87
C ALA A 133 0.83 -11.44 -10.28
N THR A 134 0.62 -12.69 -9.87
CA THR A 134 -0.43 -13.55 -10.39
C THR A 134 -1.82 -13.13 -9.92
N GLU A 135 -1.92 -12.50 -8.75
CA GLU A 135 -3.19 -12.22 -8.07
C GLU A 135 -3.38 -10.74 -7.68
N VAL A 136 -2.31 -9.92 -7.72
CA VAL A 136 -2.44 -8.47 -7.51
C VAL A 136 -3.33 -7.88 -8.62
N GLU A 137 -4.39 -7.19 -8.21
CA GLU A 137 -5.35 -6.50 -9.06
C GLU A 137 -5.16 -4.99 -9.02
N VAL A 138 -4.64 -4.46 -7.90
CA VAL A 138 -4.60 -3.03 -7.61
C VAL A 138 -3.26 -2.65 -6.98
N VAL A 139 -2.66 -1.59 -7.52
CA VAL A 139 -1.49 -0.94 -6.92
C VAL A 139 -1.84 0.51 -6.66
N VAL A 140 -1.67 0.94 -5.41
CA VAL A 140 -1.73 2.34 -5.01
C VAL A 140 -0.31 2.81 -4.72
N TRP A 141 0.10 3.91 -5.33
CA TRP A 141 1.37 4.56 -5.07
C TRP A 141 1.11 5.94 -4.48
N ILE A 142 1.75 6.25 -3.35
CA ILE A 142 1.73 7.55 -2.70
C ILE A 142 3.16 8.07 -2.63
N GLY A 143 3.42 9.27 -3.12
CA GLY A 143 4.75 9.86 -3.07
C GLY A 143 4.83 11.29 -3.62
N PRO A 144 6.04 11.86 -3.66
CA PRO A 144 6.27 13.18 -4.22
C PRO A 144 5.95 13.20 -5.72
N ARG A 145 5.22 14.22 -6.18
CA ARG A 145 4.87 14.35 -7.59
C ARG A 145 6.07 14.38 -8.53
N CYS A 146 7.20 14.94 -8.08
CA CYS A 146 8.44 14.97 -8.86
C CYS A 146 9.05 13.58 -9.13
N ASP A 147 8.73 12.60 -8.28
CA ASP A 147 9.28 11.26 -8.39
C ASP A 147 8.42 10.35 -9.28
N GLU A 148 7.21 10.79 -9.65
CA GLU A 148 6.27 10.01 -10.46
C GLU A 148 6.95 9.42 -11.70
N GLY A 149 7.70 10.23 -12.45
CA GLY A 149 8.36 9.79 -13.68
C GLY A 149 9.35 8.63 -13.49
N VAL A 150 9.90 8.48 -12.28
CA VAL A 150 10.84 7.40 -11.92
C VAL A 150 10.10 6.08 -11.73
N PHE A 151 8.89 6.09 -11.15
CA PHE A 151 8.10 4.90 -10.84
C PHE A 151 7.07 4.56 -11.93
N LYS A 152 6.64 5.54 -12.72
CA LYS A 152 5.62 5.40 -13.75
C LYS A 152 5.92 4.25 -14.71
N GLY A 153 7.17 4.14 -15.17
CA GLY A 153 7.56 3.09 -16.12
C GLY A 153 7.36 1.66 -15.61
N VAL A 154 7.62 1.38 -14.33
CA VAL A 154 7.38 0.04 -13.75
C VAL A 154 5.90 -0.22 -13.51
N LEU A 155 5.16 0.80 -13.07
CA LEU A 155 3.73 0.69 -12.80
C LEU A 155 2.90 0.52 -14.09
N GLU A 156 3.20 1.30 -15.14
CA GLU A 156 2.54 1.21 -16.45
C GLU A 156 2.94 -0.03 -17.24
N ALA A 157 4.11 -0.62 -16.97
CA ALA A 157 4.47 -1.92 -17.54
C ALA A 157 3.53 -3.01 -17.03
N TRP A 158 3.13 -2.95 -15.75
CA TRP A 158 2.27 -3.93 -15.10
C TRP A 158 0.76 -3.67 -15.30
N GLY A 159 0.31 -2.42 -15.17
CA GLY A 159 -1.10 -2.05 -15.11
C GLY A 159 -1.44 -0.80 -15.91
N ASP A 160 -2.74 -0.57 -16.11
CA ASP A 160 -3.26 0.67 -16.66
C ASP A 160 -3.52 1.66 -15.54
N ARG A 161 -3.24 2.94 -15.80
CA ARG A 161 -3.52 4.02 -14.86
C ARG A 161 -5.02 4.29 -14.82
N ASP A 162 -5.62 4.12 -13.65
CA ASP A 162 -7.07 4.23 -13.43
C ASP A 162 -7.45 5.61 -12.87
N HIS A 163 -6.72 6.08 -11.86
CA HIS A 163 -7.01 7.36 -11.20
C HIS A 163 -5.75 8.09 -10.73
N GLU A 164 -5.83 9.42 -10.73
CA GLU A 164 -4.84 10.32 -10.12
C GLU A 164 -5.57 11.33 -9.22
N GLY A 165 -5.07 11.50 -7.99
CA GLY A 165 -5.64 12.45 -7.03
C GLY A 165 -6.74 11.84 -6.18
N GLY A 166 -6.59 11.92 -4.85
CA GLY A 166 -7.50 11.27 -3.90
C GLY A 166 -8.69 12.12 -3.44
N GLY A 167 -9.04 13.15 -4.20
CA GLY A 167 -10.07 14.11 -3.80
C GLY A 167 -11.48 13.75 -4.20
N GLN A 168 -12.40 13.61 -3.25
CA GLN A 168 -13.84 13.68 -3.54
C GLN A 168 -14.34 15.11 -3.30
N GLY A 169 -15.18 15.63 -4.21
CA GLY A 169 -15.84 16.93 -4.03
C GLY A 169 -14.91 18.15 -4.00
N GLY A 170 -13.71 18.07 -4.59
CA GLY A 170 -12.74 19.17 -4.65
C GLY A 170 -11.79 19.28 -3.45
N GLN A 171 -11.84 18.35 -2.49
CA GLN A 171 -10.85 18.27 -1.41
C GLN A 171 -9.60 17.52 -1.88
N MET A 172 -8.41 17.86 -1.39
CA MET A 172 -7.19 17.11 -1.71
C MET A 172 -7.01 15.95 -0.70
N ALA A 173 -6.60 14.77 -1.16
CA ALA A 173 -6.23 13.67 -0.24
C ALA A 173 -4.86 13.86 0.40
N VAL A 174 -3.94 14.48 -0.33
CA VAL A 174 -2.55 14.70 0.06
C VAL A 174 -2.15 16.15 -0.28
N GLU A 175 -1.06 16.64 0.28
CA GLU A 175 -0.55 18.00 0.01
C GLU A 175 -0.19 18.21 -1.48
N GLU A 176 -0.10 19.47 -1.91
CA GLU A 176 0.11 19.89 -3.32
C GLU A 176 1.37 19.30 -3.99
N GLY A 177 2.42 19.01 -3.21
CA GLY A 177 3.66 18.38 -3.68
C GLY A 177 3.61 16.86 -3.75
N GLU A 178 2.53 16.25 -3.27
CA GLU A 178 2.32 14.81 -3.22
C GLU A 178 1.24 14.39 -4.22
N MET A 179 1.17 13.09 -4.46
CA MET A 179 0.09 12.51 -5.24
C MET A 179 -0.23 11.09 -4.81
N VAL A 180 -1.43 10.66 -5.18
CA VAL A 180 -1.86 9.27 -5.11
C VAL A 180 -2.15 8.82 -6.53
N ALA A 181 -1.48 7.78 -6.99
CA ALA A 181 -1.68 7.16 -8.29
C ALA A 181 -2.20 5.73 -8.12
N VAL A 182 -3.22 5.38 -8.89
CA VAL A 182 -3.85 4.05 -8.87
C VAL A 182 -3.62 3.38 -10.21
N TYR A 183 -3.12 2.15 -10.14
CA TYR A 183 -2.93 1.28 -11.28
C TYR A 183 -3.77 0.02 -11.08
N ARG A 184 -4.44 -0.41 -12.15
CA ARG A 184 -5.19 -1.67 -12.20
C ARG A 184 -4.48 -2.61 -13.15
N ARG A 185 -4.42 -3.89 -12.81
CA ARG A 185 -3.75 -4.88 -13.66
C ARG A 185 -4.35 -4.87 -15.07
N LYS A 186 -3.49 -4.91 -16.10
CA LYS A 186 -3.94 -5.14 -17.49
C LYS A 186 -4.66 -6.49 -17.57
N GLY A 187 -5.79 -6.53 -18.26
CA GLY A 187 -6.46 -7.80 -18.55
C GLY A 187 -5.48 -8.76 -19.22
N ARG A 188 -5.46 -10.05 -18.82
CA ARG A 188 -4.61 -11.06 -19.45
C ARG A 188 -4.96 -11.12 -20.94
N GLN A 189 -4.13 -10.54 -21.79
CA GLN A 189 -4.28 -10.64 -23.22
C GLN A 189 -3.73 -11.99 -23.65
N GLY A 190 -4.54 -13.05 -23.59
CA GLY A 190 -4.17 -14.36 -24.14
C GLY A 190 -4.70 -15.61 -23.43
N ASP A 191 -6.02 -15.73 -23.27
CA ASP A 191 -6.71 -17.02 -23.46
C ASP A 191 -7.68 -16.84 -24.65
N MET A 192 -7.14 -16.40 -25.78
CA MET A 192 -7.85 -16.58 -27.06
C MET A 192 -7.50 -17.98 -27.56
N ASN A 193 -8.45 -18.89 -27.34
CA ASN A 193 -8.56 -20.22 -27.95
C ASN A 193 -7.73 -20.39 -29.22
N LEU A 194 -6.59 -21.06 -29.11
CA LEU A 194 -6.11 -21.96 -30.16
C LEU A 194 -6.70 -23.32 -29.84
N GLY A 195 -7.96 -23.49 -30.20
CA GLY A 195 -8.74 -24.70 -29.94
C GLY A 195 -9.56 -25.09 -31.15
N SER A 196 -8.95 -25.94 -31.99
CA SER A 196 -9.52 -26.81 -33.05
C SER A 196 -9.94 -26.16 -34.36
#